data_AF-A0A5B2Z2T9-F1
#
_entry.id   AF-A0A5B2Z2T9-F1
#
_cell.length_a   1.000
_cell.length_b   1.000
_cell.length_c   1.000
_cell.angle_alpha   90.00
_cell.angle_beta   90.00
_cell.angle_gamma   90.00
#
_symmetry.space_group_name_H-M   'P 1'
#
loop_
_entity.id
_entity.type
_entity.pdbx_description
1 polymer ?
#
loop_
_entity_poly.entity_id
_entity_poly.type
_entity_poly.pdbx_seq_one_letter_code
_entity_poly.pdbx_strand_id
1 'polypeptide(L)'
;MNLTLTVGFLSILIGLYIINFHQEIFAVEIFPPDSYPHGIPYAEWGVKYWQWLLSIPEPINPDKGPDIPCETGQVNSTSPVFFLTGSGNENCQIPHGKNVLIMISSMEQSNAEDPCKQDPCDDQRLVYLAKSDQDRVVDMRLSLDGKAYSFDQLKKYRTSTGIFDVEFPKDAIWYAPEGHFKAASDNTYVITEPLTSGKYIIQFSGVLAEGVSVKPWAATYTLNVK
;
A
#
# COMPACT_ATOMS: atom_id res chain seq x y z
N MET A 1 -25.70 44.23 74.86
CA MET A 1 -26.69 43.56 73.98
C MET A 1 -25.99 43.39 72.64
N ASN A 2 -25.29 42.28 72.45
CA ASN A 2 -24.41 42.06 71.30
C ASN A 2 -25.20 41.37 70.19
N LEU A 3 -25.22 41.99 69.01
CA LEU A 3 -25.86 41.49 67.80
C LEU A 3 -24.84 40.64 67.03
N THR A 4 -25.08 39.34 66.90
CA THR A 4 -24.22 38.44 66.12
C THR A 4 -24.74 38.39 64.68
N LEU A 5 -23.93 38.89 63.73
CA LEU A 5 -24.18 38.79 62.30
C LEU A 5 -23.77 37.39 61.81
N THR A 6 -24.70 36.59 61.31
CA THR A 6 -24.42 35.37 60.54
C THR A 6 -24.35 35.72 59.05
N VAL A 7 -23.17 35.63 58.45
CA VAL A 7 -22.96 35.73 57.00
C VAL A 7 -23.18 34.35 56.38
N GLY A 8 -24.19 34.22 55.53
CA GLY A 8 -24.44 33.01 54.74
C GLY A 8 -23.48 32.93 53.55
N PHE A 9 -22.75 31.83 53.45
CA PHE A 9 -21.93 31.52 52.27
C PHE A 9 -22.82 31.00 51.14
N LEU A 10 -22.88 31.74 50.04
CA LEU A 10 -23.48 31.31 48.79
C LEU A 10 -22.43 30.54 48.00
N SER A 11 -22.53 29.21 47.95
CA SER A 11 -21.64 28.35 47.16
C SER A 11 -22.06 28.35 45.69
N ILE A 12 -21.27 29.00 44.84
CA ILE A 12 -21.41 28.94 43.38
C ILE A 12 -20.70 27.66 42.91
N LEU A 13 -21.47 26.63 42.55
CA LEU A 13 -20.99 25.44 41.85
C LEU A 13 -20.70 25.80 40.39
N ILE A 14 -19.43 26.09 40.08
CA ILE A 14 -18.96 26.17 38.69
C ILE A 14 -18.78 24.72 38.20
N GLY A 15 -19.78 24.22 37.48
CA GLY A 15 -19.68 22.94 36.78
C GLY A 15 -18.62 23.03 35.69
N LEU A 16 -17.51 22.31 35.86
CA LEU A 16 -16.55 22.04 34.78
C LEU A 16 -17.25 21.20 33.71
N TYR A 17 -17.74 21.86 32.66
CA TYR A 17 -18.09 21.17 31.42
C TYR A 17 -16.79 20.72 30.77
N ILE A 18 -16.44 19.45 30.95
CA ILE A 18 -15.44 18.79 30.12
C ILE A 18 -16.07 18.66 28.73
N ILE A 19 -15.69 19.57 27.83
CA ILE A 19 -15.97 19.41 26.40
C ILE A 19 -15.10 18.24 25.94
N ASN A 20 -15.71 17.05 25.85
CA ASN A 20 -15.10 15.91 25.17
C ASN A 20 -15.00 16.27 23.68
N PHE A 21 -13.88 16.86 23.28
CA PHE A 21 -13.47 16.93 21.87
C PHE A 21 -13.35 15.49 21.36
N HIS A 22 -14.42 14.98 20.75
CA HIS A 22 -14.30 13.85 19.85
C HIS A 22 -13.61 14.40 18.60
N GLN A 23 -12.32 14.12 18.45
CA GLN A 23 -11.73 14.16 17.11
C GLN A 23 -12.49 13.11 16.30
N GLU A 24 -13.25 13.56 15.29
CA GLU A 24 -13.70 12.64 14.26
C GLU A 24 -12.46 12.11 13.56
N ILE A 25 -12.10 10.86 13.88
CA ILE A 25 -11.13 10.11 13.10
C ILE A 25 -11.83 9.86 11.76
N PHE A 26 -11.50 10.67 10.74
CA PHE A 26 -11.90 10.35 9.37
C PHE A 26 -11.16 9.08 8.99
N ALA A 27 -11.83 7.95 9.14
CA ALA A 27 -11.29 6.66 8.77
C ALA A 27 -10.94 6.68 7.29
N VAL A 28 -9.72 6.25 6.96
CA VAL A 28 -9.33 6.04 5.56
C VAL A 28 -10.19 4.90 5.01
N GLU A 29 -11.07 5.25 4.07
CA GLU A 29 -11.87 4.28 3.34
C GLU A 29 -11.10 3.69 2.17
N ILE A 30 -11.41 2.44 1.85
CA ILE A 30 -10.80 1.68 0.76
C ILE A 30 -11.88 1.20 -0.20
N PHE A 31 -11.58 1.24 -1.48
CA PHE A 31 -12.49 0.73 -2.50
C PHE A 31 -12.75 -0.77 -2.30
N PRO A 32 -13.95 -1.28 -2.61
CA PRO A 32 -14.20 -2.71 -2.69
C PRO A 32 -13.38 -3.38 -3.81
N PRO A 33 -12.97 -4.65 -3.66
CA PRO A 33 -12.13 -5.36 -4.64
C PRO A 33 -12.84 -5.65 -5.98
N ASP A 34 -14.18 -5.63 -6.00
CA ASP A 34 -15.02 -5.78 -7.20
C ASP A 34 -15.44 -4.44 -7.82
N SER A 35 -14.89 -3.33 -7.33
CA SER A 35 -15.20 -1.99 -7.82
C SER A 35 -14.31 -1.55 -9.00
N TYR A 36 -14.60 -0.36 -9.52
CA TYR A 36 -13.90 0.24 -10.66
C TYR A 36 -13.39 1.65 -10.30
N PRO A 37 -12.32 1.81 -9.48
CA PRO A 37 -11.77 3.12 -9.16
C PRO A 37 -11.41 3.86 -10.45
N HIS A 38 -11.96 5.07 -10.63
CA HIS A 38 -11.86 5.87 -11.86
C HIS A 38 -12.37 5.16 -13.13
N GLY A 39 -13.35 4.25 -12.99
CA GLY A 39 -13.88 3.48 -14.11
C GLY A 39 -12.93 2.41 -14.66
N ILE A 40 -11.81 2.17 -13.97
CA ILE A 40 -10.80 1.18 -14.36
C ILE A 40 -10.99 -0.08 -13.50
N PRO A 41 -11.03 -1.29 -14.10
CA PRO A 41 -11.14 -2.53 -13.34
C PRO A 41 -10.03 -2.66 -12.30
N TYR A 42 -10.34 -3.22 -11.13
CA TYR A 42 -9.39 -3.32 -10.03
C TYR A 42 -8.04 -3.93 -10.45
N ALA A 43 -8.06 -5.06 -11.17
CA ALA A 43 -6.85 -5.74 -11.66
C ALA A 43 -5.94 -4.90 -12.57
N GLU A 44 -6.50 -3.96 -13.35
CA GLU A 44 -5.73 -3.07 -14.22
C GLU A 44 -4.87 -2.09 -13.42
N TRP A 45 -5.22 -1.79 -12.17
CA TRP A 45 -4.35 -1.02 -11.28
C TRP A 45 -3.11 -1.79 -10.87
N GLY A 46 -3.20 -3.11 -10.72
CA GLY A 46 -2.05 -3.98 -10.52
C GLY A 46 -1.09 -3.97 -11.72
N VAL A 47 -1.64 -4.00 -12.95
CA VAL A 47 -0.84 -3.86 -14.17
C VAL A 47 -0.11 -2.51 -14.19
N LYS A 48 -0.84 -1.41 -13.93
CA LYS A 48 -0.26 -0.06 -13.89
C LYS A 48 0.82 0.10 -12.82
N TYR A 49 0.63 -0.52 -11.65
CA TYR A 49 1.65 -0.55 -10.59
C TYR A 49 2.95 -1.19 -11.10
N TRP A 50 2.86 -2.38 -11.71
CA TRP A 50 4.04 -3.09 -12.19
C TRP A 50 4.72 -2.38 -13.35
N GLN A 51 3.95 -1.83 -14.28
CA GLN A 51 4.49 -1.00 -15.36
C GLN A 51 5.24 0.23 -14.84
N TRP A 52 4.73 0.89 -13.80
CA TRP A 52 5.46 1.96 -13.13
C TRP A 52 6.74 1.44 -12.46
N LEU A 53 6.64 0.44 -11.60
CA LEU A 53 7.77 -0.01 -10.79
C LEU A 53 8.92 -0.55 -11.64
N LEU A 54 8.61 -1.37 -12.64
CA LEU A 54 9.61 -2.03 -13.48
C LEU A 54 10.24 -1.07 -14.50
N SER A 55 9.59 0.06 -14.80
CA SER A 55 10.17 1.11 -15.66
C SER A 55 11.27 1.93 -14.97
N ILE A 56 11.49 1.76 -13.66
CA ILE A 56 12.45 2.52 -12.87
C ILE A 56 13.78 1.74 -12.74
N PRO A 57 14.93 2.34 -13.13
CA PRO A 57 16.24 1.73 -12.94
C PRO A 57 16.52 1.39 -11.48
N GLU A 58 17.21 0.27 -11.24
CA GLU A 58 17.52 -0.28 -9.92
C GLU A 58 18.06 0.77 -8.93
N PRO A 59 19.04 1.64 -9.27
CA PRO A 59 19.66 2.53 -8.29
C PRO A 59 18.71 3.54 -7.63
N ILE A 60 17.57 3.81 -8.27
CA ILE A 60 16.56 4.75 -7.78
C ILE A 60 15.19 4.07 -7.61
N ASN A 61 15.12 2.74 -7.71
CA ASN A 61 13.85 2.04 -7.66
C ASN A 61 13.31 2.00 -6.22
N PRO A 62 12.10 2.51 -5.93
CA PRO A 62 11.58 2.61 -4.56
C PRO A 62 11.36 1.24 -3.87
N ASP A 63 11.46 0.13 -4.60
CA ASP A 63 11.46 -1.21 -3.99
C ASP A 63 12.79 -1.53 -3.27
N LYS A 64 13.89 -0.84 -3.61
CA LYS A 64 15.22 -1.12 -3.02
C LYS A 64 15.37 -0.71 -1.56
N GLY A 65 14.44 0.07 -1.01
CA GLY A 65 14.43 0.37 0.42
C GLY A 65 13.76 1.69 0.79
N PRO A 66 13.58 1.94 2.10
CA PRO A 66 12.83 3.09 2.61
C PRO A 66 13.54 4.44 2.42
N ASP A 67 14.84 4.43 2.12
CA ASP A 67 15.64 5.64 1.89
C ASP A 67 15.43 6.23 0.49
N ILE A 68 14.83 5.47 -0.44
CA ILE A 68 14.52 5.96 -1.78
C ILE A 68 13.18 6.72 -1.73
N PRO A 69 13.09 7.92 -2.34
CA PRO A 69 11.85 8.70 -2.36
C PRO A 69 10.68 7.89 -2.93
N CYS A 70 9.57 7.79 -2.19
CA CYS A 70 8.39 7.04 -2.60
C CYS A 70 7.75 7.60 -3.89
N GLU A 71 7.93 8.90 -4.15
CA GLU A 71 7.41 9.61 -5.31
C GLU A 71 8.24 9.40 -6.59
N THR A 72 9.28 8.56 -6.55
CA THR A 72 10.13 8.29 -7.70
C THR A 72 9.30 7.76 -8.88
N GLY A 73 9.42 8.44 -10.04
CA GLY A 73 8.61 8.15 -11.23
C GLY A 73 7.15 8.61 -11.16
N GLN A 74 6.72 9.28 -10.08
CA GLN A 74 5.32 9.66 -9.85
C GLN A 74 5.05 11.17 -9.74
N VAL A 75 6.08 12.01 -9.51
CA VAL A 75 5.95 13.46 -9.27
C VAL A 75 5.13 14.19 -10.34
N ASN A 76 5.34 13.87 -11.63
CA ASN A 76 4.64 14.48 -12.76
C ASN A 76 3.55 13.57 -13.35
N SER A 77 3.16 12.52 -12.61
CA SER A 77 2.19 11.55 -13.10
C SER A 77 0.78 12.14 -13.10
N THR A 78 0.09 12.01 -14.23
CA THR A 78 -1.33 12.31 -14.39
C THR A 78 -2.22 11.19 -13.84
N SER A 79 -1.65 10.05 -13.44
CA SER A 79 -2.40 8.94 -12.82
C SER A 79 -3.17 9.44 -11.60
N PRO A 80 -4.47 9.15 -11.46
CA PRO A 80 -5.23 9.54 -10.27
C PRO A 80 -4.88 8.69 -9.04
N VAL A 81 -4.12 7.60 -9.22
CA VAL A 81 -3.63 6.70 -8.17
C VAL A 81 -2.12 6.87 -8.00
N PHE A 82 -1.68 7.02 -6.76
CA PHE A 82 -0.29 6.99 -6.32
C PHE A 82 0.05 5.60 -5.80
N PHE A 83 1.22 5.07 -6.15
CA PHE A 83 1.64 3.71 -5.86
C PHE A 83 2.65 3.68 -4.71
N LEU A 84 2.42 2.83 -3.70
CA LEU A 84 3.38 2.53 -2.64
C LEU A 84 3.90 1.11 -2.78
N THR A 85 5.22 0.93 -2.63
CA THR A 85 5.91 -0.35 -2.70
C THR A 85 5.83 -1.11 -1.37
N GLY A 86 6.42 -2.31 -1.35
CA GLY A 86 6.55 -3.14 -0.15
C GLY A 86 7.60 -2.64 0.86
N SER A 87 8.35 -1.57 0.55
CA SER A 87 9.60 -1.24 1.25
C SER A 87 9.47 -0.19 2.36
N GLY A 88 8.34 0.52 2.44
CA GLY A 88 8.16 1.59 3.43
C GLY A 88 8.80 2.91 3.01
N ASN A 89 8.50 3.98 3.74
CA ASN A 89 9.18 5.29 3.65
C ASN A 89 8.71 6.20 4.82
N GLU A 90 9.64 6.78 5.59
CA GLU A 90 9.30 7.60 6.77
C GLU A 90 8.87 9.04 6.44
N ASN A 91 8.97 9.47 5.18
CA ASN A 91 8.63 10.83 4.76
C ASN A 91 8.14 10.89 3.30
N CYS A 92 7.10 10.13 3.00
CA CYS A 92 6.56 10.04 1.65
C CYS A 92 5.69 11.26 1.32
N GLN A 93 6.02 12.02 0.27
CA GLN A 93 5.19 13.15 -0.17
C GLN A 93 4.18 12.68 -1.22
N ILE A 94 2.89 12.95 -0.99
CA ILE A 94 1.81 12.58 -1.91
C ILE A 94 1.01 13.83 -2.29
N PRO A 95 0.72 14.04 -3.58
CA PRO A 95 -0.17 15.12 -4.02
C PRO A 95 -1.60 14.92 -3.48
N HIS A 96 -2.22 16.00 -3.03
CA HIS A 96 -3.61 16.00 -2.57
C HIS A 96 -4.58 15.46 -3.64
N GLY A 97 -5.60 14.73 -3.19
CA GLY A 97 -6.68 14.22 -4.05
C GLY A 97 -6.31 12.98 -4.85
N LYS A 98 -5.11 12.42 -4.69
CA LYS A 98 -4.76 11.10 -5.22
C LYS A 98 -5.35 10.01 -4.34
N ASN A 99 -5.81 8.94 -4.96
CA ASN A 99 -5.98 7.65 -4.31
C ASN A 99 -4.61 7.03 -4.07
N VAL A 100 -4.49 6.15 -3.09
CA VAL A 100 -3.23 5.47 -2.79
C VAL A 100 -3.43 3.97 -2.93
N LEU A 101 -2.65 3.34 -3.81
CA LEU A 101 -2.54 1.88 -3.89
C LEU A 101 -1.38 1.43 -3.01
N ILE A 102 -1.68 0.51 -2.10
CA ILE A 102 -0.73 -0.02 -1.12
C ILE A 102 -0.48 -1.48 -1.46
N MET A 103 0.70 -1.79 -1.99
CA MET A 103 1.09 -3.15 -2.33
C MET A 103 1.52 -3.91 -1.08
N ILE A 104 0.61 -4.74 -0.53
CA ILE A 104 0.83 -5.43 0.76
C ILE A 104 1.64 -6.70 0.57
N SER A 105 1.34 -7.44 -0.50
CA SER A 105 2.04 -8.65 -0.92
C SER A 105 1.94 -8.77 -2.43
N SER A 106 3.01 -9.20 -3.08
CA SER A 106 3.01 -9.28 -4.53
C SER A 106 4.05 -10.26 -5.03
N MET A 107 3.71 -10.94 -6.11
CA MET A 107 4.67 -11.65 -6.94
C MET A 107 4.39 -11.28 -8.40
N GLU A 108 5.42 -10.76 -9.06
CA GLU A 108 5.47 -10.62 -10.50
C GLU A 108 6.44 -11.64 -11.05
N GLN A 109 6.12 -12.18 -12.23
CA GLN A 109 6.98 -13.05 -12.97
C GLN A 109 6.97 -12.60 -14.44
N SER A 110 8.13 -12.17 -14.90
CA SER A 110 8.36 -11.87 -16.31
C SER A 110 9.08 -12.99 -17.03
N ASN A 111 9.02 -12.98 -18.37
CA ASN A 111 9.90 -13.79 -19.19
C ASN A 111 11.32 -13.19 -19.37
N ALA A 112 11.63 -12.09 -18.66
CA ALA A 112 12.95 -11.47 -18.62
C ALA A 112 13.85 -12.06 -17.51
N GLU A 113 13.25 -12.76 -16.55
CA GLU A 113 13.86 -13.14 -15.28
C GLU A 113 13.84 -14.64 -15.03
N ASP A 114 14.68 -15.12 -14.12
CA ASP A 114 14.67 -16.52 -13.72
C ASP A 114 13.33 -16.91 -13.06
N PRO A 115 12.83 -18.14 -13.27
CA PRO A 115 13.44 -19.20 -14.08
C PRO A 115 13.20 -19.04 -15.59
N CYS A 116 12.31 -18.16 -16.00
CA CYS A 116 11.83 -18.02 -17.38
C CYS A 116 12.88 -17.54 -18.38
N LYS A 117 13.91 -16.84 -17.89
CA LYS A 117 15.10 -16.46 -18.67
C LYS A 117 15.94 -17.67 -19.08
N GLN A 118 15.96 -18.73 -18.27
CA GLN A 118 16.73 -19.96 -18.52
C GLN A 118 15.89 -21.02 -19.23
N ASP A 119 14.63 -21.18 -18.80
CA ASP A 119 13.65 -22.11 -19.37
C ASP A 119 12.44 -21.31 -19.85
N PRO A 120 12.35 -20.98 -21.16
CA PRO A 120 11.35 -20.06 -21.70
C PRO A 120 9.93 -20.42 -21.25
N CYS A 121 9.34 -19.53 -20.45
CA CYS A 121 7.97 -19.65 -20.00
C CYS A 121 6.99 -19.20 -21.09
N ASP A 122 5.90 -19.94 -21.27
CA ASP A 122 4.71 -19.43 -21.93
C ASP A 122 3.85 -18.59 -20.96
N ASP A 123 2.82 -17.94 -21.51
CA ASP A 123 1.89 -17.11 -20.76
C ASP A 123 1.24 -17.87 -19.57
N GLN A 124 0.93 -19.16 -19.73
CA GLN A 124 0.34 -19.96 -18.65
C GLN A 124 1.33 -20.20 -17.52
N ARG A 125 2.59 -20.44 -17.84
CA ARG A 125 3.65 -20.65 -16.86
C ARG A 125 3.95 -19.39 -16.06
N LEU A 126 3.94 -18.21 -16.68
CA LEU A 126 4.11 -16.94 -15.95
C LEU A 126 3.02 -16.75 -14.89
N VAL A 127 1.75 -16.90 -15.29
CA VAL A 127 0.60 -16.79 -14.38
C VAL A 127 0.70 -17.83 -13.25
N TYR A 128 1.05 -19.08 -13.59
CA TYR A 128 1.22 -20.14 -12.61
C TYR A 128 2.29 -19.80 -11.56
N LEU A 129 3.45 -19.30 -11.99
CA LEU A 129 4.56 -19.00 -11.08
C LEU A 129 4.17 -17.90 -10.09
N ALA A 130 3.63 -16.79 -10.58
CA ALA A 130 3.15 -15.69 -9.73
C ALA A 130 2.08 -16.17 -8.73
N LYS A 131 1.09 -16.92 -9.21
CA LYS A 131 0.02 -17.47 -8.36
C LYS A 131 0.56 -18.45 -7.32
N SER A 132 1.45 -19.36 -7.73
CA SER A 132 1.99 -20.40 -6.87
C SER A 132 2.79 -19.83 -5.71
N ASP A 133 3.42 -18.67 -5.91
CA ASP A 133 4.09 -17.93 -4.86
C ASP A 133 3.09 -17.38 -3.85
N GLN A 134 2.11 -16.63 -4.34
CA GLN A 134 1.13 -15.98 -3.47
C GLN A 134 0.17 -16.96 -2.78
N ASP A 135 0.00 -18.18 -3.31
CA ASP A 135 -0.71 -19.27 -2.62
C ASP A 135 -0.01 -19.72 -1.33
N ARG A 136 1.26 -19.36 -1.13
CA ARG A 136 2.03 -19.66 0.08
C ARG A 136 1.98 -18.55 1.13
N VAL A 137 1.28 -17.44 0.88
CA VAL A 137 1.08 -16.40 1.89
C VAL A 137 0.09 -16.90 2.94
N VAL A 138 0.54 -16.99 4.19
CA VAL A 138 -0.21 -17.60 5.30
C VAL A 138 -0.66 -16.60 6.37
N ASP A 139 -0.16 -15.36 6.33
CA ASP A 139 -0.62 -14.26 7.17
C ASP A 139 -0.38 -12.91 6.49
N MET A 140 -1.26 -11.94 6.72
CA MET A 140 -1.10 -10.54 6.32
C MET A 140 -1.85 -9.63 7.28
N ARG A 141 -1.29 -8.44 7.52
CA ARG A 141 -1.92 -7.38 8.30
C ARG A 141 -1.73 -6.03 7.61
N LEU A 142 -2.72 -5.16 7.78
CA LEU A 142 -2.65 -3.76 7.36
C LEU A 142 -3.25 -2.89 8.47
N SER A 143 -2.62 -1.75 8.75
CA SER A 143 -3.15 -0.65 9.53
C SER A 143 -3.11 0.61 8.67
N LEU A 144 -4.27 1.22 8.44
CA LEU A 144 -4.42 2.50 7.75
C LEU A 144 -4.86 3.54 8.77
N ASP A 145 -3.92 4.36 9.22
CA ASP A 145 -4.15 5.42 10.20
C ASP A 145 -4.89 4.92 11.45
N GLY A 146 -4.48 3.74 11.93
CA GLY A 146 -5.07 3.08 13.10
C GLY A 146 -6.24 2.15 12.80
N LYS A 147 -6.85 2.18 11.60
CA LYS A 147 -7.86 1.21 11.17
C LYS A 147 -7.18 -0.08 10.73
N ALA A 148 -7.34 -1.14 11.53
CA ALA A 148 -6.72 -2.44 11.27
C ALA A 148 -7.58 -3.33 10.35
N TYR A 149 -6.90 -4.05 9.45
CA TYR A 149 -7.46 -5.05 8.55
C TYR A 149 -6.75 -6.39 8.78
N SER A 150 -7.55 -7.42 9.03
CA SER A 150 -7.09 -8.79 9.25
C SER A 150 -6.78 -9.52 7.95
N PHE A 151 -6.05 -10.64 8.06
CA PHE A 151 -5.75 -11.50 6.91
C PHE A 151 -7.03 -11.96 6.17
N ASP A 152 -8.11 -12.31 6.88
CA ASP A 152 -9.37 -12.72 6.27
C ASP A 152 -10.05 -11.61 5.46
N GLN A 153 -9.91 -10.35 5.89
CA GLN A 153 -10.39 -9.21 5.12
C GLN A 153 -9.50 -8.97 3.90
N LEU A 154 -8.17 -9.02 4.07
CA LEU A 154 -7.21 -8.77 3.01
C LEU A 154 -7.21 -9.83 1.90
N LYS A 155 -7.54 -11.10 2.21
CA LYS A 155 -7.68 -12.15 1.17
C LYS A 155 -8.70 -11.79 0.08
N LYS A 156 -9.69 -10.96 0.40
CA LYS A 156 -10.69 -10.49 -0.58
C LYS A 156 -10.11 -9.53 -1.63
N TYR A 157 -8.96 -8.93 -1.32
CA TYR A 157 -8.23 -8.00 -2.17
C TYR A 157 -7.15 -8.66 -3.02
N ARG A 158 -7.00 -9.99 -2.91
CA ARG A 158 -6.08 -10.73 -3.76
C ARG A 158 -6.55 -10.67 -5.22
N THR A 159 -5.68 -10.16 -6.08
CA THR A 159 -5.98 -9.80 -7.46
C THR A 159 -4.83 -10.24 -8.37
N SER A 160 -5.15 -11.11 -9.34
CA SER A 160 -4.25 -11.47 -10.42
C SER A 160 -4.49 -10.58 -11.64
N THR A 161 -3.42 -10.25 -12.36
CA THR A 161 -3.43 -9.34 -13.51
C THR A 161 -3.66 -10.04 -14.85
N GLY A 162 -3.44 -11.36 -14.93
CA GLY A 162 -3.28 -12.04 -16.22
C GLY A 162 -1.93 -11.70 -16.86
N ILE A 163 -1.85 -11.72 -18.19
CA ILE A 163 -0.64 -11.32 -18.94
C ILE A 163 -0.72 -9.84 -19.29
N PHE A 164 0.40 -9.15 -19.09
CA PHE A 164 0.58 -7.75 -19.49
C PHE A 164 1.99 -7.50 -20.00
N ASP A 165 2.16 -6.42 -20.76
CA ASP A 165 3.46 -5.99 -21.28
C ASP A 165 4.16 -5.06 -20.27
N VAL A 166 5.48 -5.24 -20.17
CA VAL A 166 6.39 -4.41 -19.35
C VAL A 166 7.59 -3.99 -20.18
N GLU A 167 8.17 -2.85 -19.80
CA GLU A 167 9.42 -2.35 -20.36
C GLU A 167 10.42 -2.18 -19.23
N PHE A 168 11.52 -2.92 -19.33
CA PHE A 168 12.64 -2.82 -18.41
C PHE A 168 13.67 -1.83 -18.96
N PRO A 169 14.11 -0.84 -18.17
CA PRO A 169 15.15 0.09 -18.59
C PRO A 169 16.52 -0.59 -18.54
N LYS A 170 17.54 0.11 -19.03
CA LYS A 170 18.92 -0.19 -18.64
C LYS A 170 19.06 -0.16 -17.12
N ASP A 171 19.85 -1.10 -16.59
CA ASP A 171 20.10 -1.28 -15.15
C ASP A 171 18.80 -1.51 -14.37
N ALA A 172 17.89 -2.32 -14.93
CA ALA A 172 16.63 -2.71 -14.31
C ALA A 172 16.81 -3.45 -12.98
N ILE A 173 15.77 -3.35 -12.14
CA ILE A 173 15.68 -4.13 -10.90
C ILE A 173 15.79 -5.64 -11.18
N TRP A 174 16.36 -6.38 -10.24
CA TRP A 174 16.55 -7.83 -10.31
C TRP A 174 17.42 -8.32 -11.49
N TYR A 175 18.23 -7.43 -12.06
CA TYR A 175 19.13 -7.72 -13.19
C TYR A 175 18.40 -8.21 -14.44
N ALA A 176 17.14 -7.80 -14.61
CA ALA A 176 16.39 -8.01 -15.84
C ALA A 176 17.12 -7.34 -17.02
N PRO A 177 17.19 -7.98 -18.20
CA PRO A 177 17.71 -7.33 -19.39
C PRO A 177 16.81 -6.15 -19.81
N GLU A 178 17.42 -5.10 -20.37
CA GLU A 178 16.68 -3.99 -20.98
C GLU A 178 15.84 -4.49 -22.16
N GLY A 179 14.61 -4.01 -22.28
CA GLY A 179 13.72 -4.30 -23.40
C GLY A 179 12.25 -4.51 -23.03
N HIS A 180 11.48 -5.00 -24.00
CA HIS A 180 10.05 -5.28 -23.83
C HIS A 180 9.81 -6.77 -23.57
N PHE A 181 9.02 -7.05 -22.54
CA PHE A 181 8.78 -8.39 -22.03
C PHE A 181 7.32 -8.56 -21.65
N LYS A 182 6.93 -9.82 -21.46
CA LYS A 182 5.64 -10.18 -20.90
C LYS A 182 5.80 -10.51 -19.42
N ALA A 183 4.81 -10.11 -18.65
CA ALA A 183 4.72 -10.31 -17.22
C ALA A 183 3.35 -10.87 -16.83
N ALA A 184 3.33 -11.57 -15.71
CA ALA A 184 2.12 -11.90 -14.99
C ALA A 184 2.32 -11.59 -13.51
N SER A 185 1.25 -11.24 -12.79
CA SER A 185 1.33 -11.08 -11.35
C SER A 185 0.10 -11.58 -10.61
N ASP A 186 0.33 -11.93 -9.36
CA ASP A 186 -0.68 -12.21 -8.35
C ASP A 186 -0.30 -11.38 -7.12
N ASN A 187 -1.27 -10.65 -6.58
CA ASN A 187 -0.98 -9.57 -5.64
C ASN A 187 -2.09 -9.46 -4.61
N THR A 188 -1.79 -8.90 -3.46
CA THR A 188 -2.79 -8.39 -2.50
C THR A 188 -2.50 -6.92 -2.27
N TYR A 189 -3.43 -6.06 -2.69
CA TYR A 189 -3.32 -4.61 -2.49
C TYR A 189 -4.68 -3.96 -2.26
N VAL A 190 -4.68 -2.86 -1.51
CA VAL A 190 -5.85 -1.99 -1.33
C VAL A 190 -5.66 -0.69 -2.09
N ILE A 191 -6.75 -0.07 -2.53
CA ILE A 191 -6.76 1.29 -3.06
C ILE A 191 -7.63 2.13 -2.14
N THR A 192 -7.08 3.19 -1.57
CA THR A 192 -7.84 4.13 -0.72
C THR A 192 -8.79 4.96 -1.56
N GLU A 193 -9.86 5.49 -0.96
CA GLU A 193 -10.50 6.71 -1.47
C GLU A 193 -9.49 7.89 -1.42
N PRO A 194 -9.75 9.02 -2.12
CA PRO A 194 -8.78 10.12 -2.18
C PRO A 194 -8.47 10.64 -0.77
N LEU A 195 -7.19 10.73 -0.43
CA LEU A 195 -6.79 11.22 0.88
C LEU A 195 -6.89 12.75 0.92
N THR A 196 -7.49 13.26 2.00
CA THR A 196 -7.46 14.70 2.30
C THR A 196 -6.04 15.13 2.71
N SER A 197 -5.75 16.43 2.64
CA SER A 197 -4.45 16.93 3.09
C SER A 197 -4.22 16.60 4.56
N GLY A 198 -3.05 16.06 4.89
CA GLY A 198 -2.79 15.56 6.24
C GLY A 198 -1.59 14.62 6.32
N LYS A 199 -1.36 14.10 7.52
CA LYS A 199 -0.34 13.10 7.80
C LYS A 199 -1.03 11.77 8.11
N TYR A 200 -0.59 10.70 7.47
CA TYR A 200 -1.14 9.35 7.67
C TYR A 200 -0.04 8.36 7.99
N ILE A 201 -0.33 7.37 8.83
CA ILE A 201 0.56 6.25 9.10
C ILE A 201 -0.03 4.98 8.48
N ILE A 202 0.75 4.31 7.63
CA ILE A 202 0.41 3.02 7.06
C ILE A 202 1.41 2.00 7.57
N GLN A 203 0.93 0.86 8.05
CA GLN A 203 1.77 -0.25 8.45
C GLN A 203 1.20 -1.52 7.86
N PHE A 204 2.04 -2.34 7.25
CA PHE A 204 1.62 -3.65 6.76
C PHE A 204 2.71 -4.68 6.93
N SER A 205 2.30 -5.93 6.98
CA SER A 205 3.19 -7.07 7.11
C SER A 205 2.54 -8.33 6.58
N GLY A 206 3.36 -9.37 6.39
CA GLY A 206 2.86 -10.70 6.09
C GLY A 206 3.91 -11.77 6.27
N VAL A 207 3.50 -13.00 5.99
CA VAL A 207 4.33 -14.19 6.12
C VAL A 207 4.10 -15.13 4.94
N LEU A 208 5.20 -15.53 4.30
CA LEU A 208 5.22 -16.50 3.21
C LEU A 208 5.82 -17.80 3.73
N ALA A 209 5.13 -18.91 3.53
CA ALA A 209 5.59 -20.23 3.93
C ALA A 209 6.45 -20.88 2.83
N GLU A 210 7.64 -21.37 3.18
CA GLU A 210 8.53 -22.11 2.28
C GLU A 210 8.88 -23.46 2.91
N GLY A 211 8.06 -24.46 2.63
CA GLY A 211 8.19 -25.78 3.25
C GLY A 211 7.98 -25.69 4.76
N VAL A 212 9.02 -25.97 5.54
CA VAL A 212 9.01 -25.86 7.01
C VAL A 212 9.49 -24.49 7.52
N SER A 213 9.95 -23.62 6.63
CA SER A 213 10.44 -22.28 6.96
C SER A 213 9.37 -21.22 6.66
N VAL A 214 9.53 -20.04 7.27
CA VAL A 214 8.69 -18.87 7.01
C VAL A 214 9.56 -17.65 6.72
N LYS A 215 9.09 -16.81 5.79
CA LYS A 215 9.70 -15.54 5.43
C LYS A 215 8.74 -14.40 5.78
N PRO A 216 8.96 -13.67 6.88
CA PRO A 216 8.15 -12.51 7.21
C PRO A 216 8.62 -11.28 6.43
N TRP A 217 7.71 -10.35 6.16
CA TRP A 217 8.02 -9.00 5.72
C TRP A 217 7.16 -7.98 6.47
N ALA A 218 7.63 -6.74 6.54
CA ALA A 218 6.88 -5.62 7.08
C ALA A 218 7.40 -4.30 6.52
N ALA A 219 6.51 -3.33 6.39
CA ALA A 219 6.85 -1.97 6.03
C ALA A 219 5.97 -0.96 6.78
N THR A 220 6.52 0.25 6.94
CA THR A 220 5.82 1.39 7.50
C THR A 220 6.00 2.58 6.56
N TYR A 221 4.89 3.26 6.26
CA TYR A 221 4.90 4.55 5.59
C TYR A 221 4.39 5.64 6.53
N THR A 222 5.03 6.79 6.44
CA THR A 222 4.47 8.05 6.91
C THR A 222 4.21 8.91 5.69
N LEU A 223 2.93 9.12 5.39
CA LEU A 223 2.49 9.92 4.24
C LEU A 223 2.26 11.36 4.66
N ASN A 224 2.69 12.29 3.82
CA ASN A 224 2.38 13.71 3.92
C ASN A 224 1.62 14.11 2.65
N VAL A 225 0.29 14.20 2.78
CA VAL A 225 -0.61 14.56 1.67
C VAL A 225 -0.74 16.07 1.61
N LYS A 226 -0.30 16.68 0.51
CA LYS A 226 -0.25 18.14 0.32
C LYS A 226 -0.76 18.58 -1.04
#